data_AF-A0A7S8BTR4-F1
#
_entry.id   AF-A0A7S8BTR4-F1
#
_cell.length_a   1.000
_cell.length_b   1.000
_cell.length_c   1.000
_cell.angle_alpha   90.00
_cell.angle_beta   90.00
_cell.angle_gamma   90.00
#
_symmetry.space_group_name_H-M   'P 1'
#
loop_
_entity.id
_entity.type
_entity.pdbx_description
1 polymer ?
#
loop_
_entity_poly.entity_id
_entity_poly.type
_entity_poly.pdbx_seq_one_letter_code
_entity_poly.pdbx_strand_id
1 'polypeptide(L)'
;MLELDIIGAWDARAVNLDQEEADRNVYEFDLTLWNLLSTLAKERPDDAASQFSLGMDTVQKLSLATPSQLEALASGVLISFKLETAEQNIITRLSGDYDPVVFINHSVDEFDAAYWLLFNRVASRDPEMAKEVFGVSRELAELVAKATDSQLRHMSGTTVTHFTLRFAPSIIEEILDDSREELTHPVLKKLQQSLQGRGRWR
;
A
#
# COMPACT_ATOMS: atom_id res chain seq x y z
N MET A 1 -15.87 13.15 -40.60
CA MET A 1 -16.48 13.18 -39.26
C MET A 1 -16.40 11.77 -38.72
N LEU A 2 -15.42 11.52 -37.85
CA LEU A 2 -15.37 10.30 -37.04
C LEU A 2 -15.75 10.77 -35.64
N GLU A 3 -17.02 10.63 -35.27
CA GLU A 3 -17.39 10.65 -33.87
C GLU A 3 -16.71 9.44 -33.24
N LEU A 4 -15.63 9.70 -32.50
CA LEU A 4 -15.08 8.72 -31.59
C LEU A 4 -16.22 8.34 -30.66
N ASP A 5 -16.60 7.07 -30.69
CA ASP A 5 -17.55 6.47 -29.75
C ASP A 5 -16.88 6.37 -28.38
N ILE A 6 -16.71 7.55 -27.77
CA ILE A 6 -16.14 7.73 -26.44
C ILE A 6 -17.04 6.97 -25.46
N ILE A 7 -18.35 7.03 -25.63
CA ILE A 7 -19.30 6.35 -24.73
C ILE A 7 -19.10 4.83 -24.80
N GLY A 8 -19.01 4.25 -25.99
CA GLY A 8 -18.73 2.81 -26.16
C GLY A 8 -17.37 2.38 -25.61
N ALA A 9 -16.34 3.23 -25.71
CA ALA A 9 -15.02 2.96 -25.14
C ALA A 9 -15.01 2.99 -23.59
N TRP A 10 -15.81 3.88 -22.99
CA TRP A 10 -15.97 3.96 -21.54
C TRP A 10 -16.86 2.82 -21.00
N ASP A 11 -17.92 2.44 -21.72
CA ASP A 11 -18.74 1.27 -21.39
C ASP A 11 -17.95 -0.03 -21.48
N ALA A 12 -17.09 -0.20 -22.49
CA ALA A 12 -16.21 -1.35 -22.59
C ALA A 12 -15.17 -1.41 -21.45
N ARG A 13 -14.71 -0.25 -20.95
CA ARG A 13 -13.86 -0.17 -19.75
C ARG A 13 -14.64 -0.49 -18.47
N ALA A 14 -15.87 -0.02 -18.35
CA ALA A 14 -16.75 -0.29 -17.21
C ALA A 14 -17.13 -1.78 -17.12
N VAL A 15 -17.38 -2.45 -18.25
CA VAL A 15 -17.65 -3.89 -18.31
C VAL A 15 -16.42 -4.73 -17.94
N ASN A 16 -15.20 -4.22 -18.18
CA ASN A 16 -13.96 -4.87 -17.74
C ASN A 16 -13.66 -4.61 -16.26
N LEU A 17 -14.10 -3.48 -15.69
CA LEU A 17 -13.97 -3.17 -14.25
C LEU A 17 -14.77 -4.14 -13.38
N ASP A 18 -15.92 -4.61 -13.84
CA ASP A 18 -16.70 -5.68 -13.17
C ASP A 18 -16.01 -7.05 -13.20
N GLN A 19 -14.94 -7.21 -13.99
CA GLN A 19 -14.14 -8.46 -14.11
C GLN A 19 -12.73 -8.36 -13.51
N GLU A 20 -12.28 -7.18 -13.08
CA GLU A 20 -11.02 -7.03 -12.35
C GLU A 20 -11.23 -7.49 -10.91
N GLU A 21 -11.09 -8.80 -10.68
CA GLU A 21 -10.88 -9.33 -9.33
C GLU A 21 -9.73 -8.55 -8.67
N ALA A 22 -9.94 -8.11 -7.43
CA ALA A 22 -8.92 -7.45 -6.62
C ALA A 22 -7.61 -8.25 -6.70
N ASP A 23 -6.47 -7.59 -6.97
CA ASP A 23 -5.20 -8.29 -7.12
C ASP A 23 -4.88 -9.01 -5.81
N ARG A 24 -4.94 -10.34 -5.86
CA ARG A 24 -4.74 -11.20 -4.69
C ARG A 24 -3.42 -10.92 -3.98
N ASN A 25 -2.36 -10.57 -4.71
CA ASN A 25 -1.07 -10.26 -4.10
C ASN A 25 -1.11 -8.91 -3.36
N VAL A 26 -1.86 -7.93 -3.87
CA VAL A 26 -2.09 -6.64 -3.20
C VAL A 26 -2.88 -6.85 -1.92
N TYR A 27 -3.94 -7.66 -1.98
CA TYR A 27 -4.70 -8.06 -0.80
C TYR A 27 -3.84 -8.75 0.26
N GLU A 28 -3.13 -9.81 -0.12
CA GLU A 28 -2.32 -10.61 0.80
C GLU A 28 -1.19 -9.77 1.43
N PHE A 29 -0.57 -8.86 0.66
CA PHE A 29 0.44 -7.95 1.18
C PHE A 29 -0.15 -6.91 2.15
N ASP A 30 -1.28 -6.28 1.81
CA ASP A 30 -1.97 -5.32 2.69
C ASP A 30 -2.40 -5.98 4.01
N LEU A 31 -2.94 -7.20 3.93
CA LEU A 31 -3.28 -8.00 5.11
C LEU A 31 -2.05 -8.32 5.95
N THR A 32 -0.90 -8.59 5.33
CA THR A 32 0.35 -8.83 6.05
C THR A 32 0.80 -7.58 6.81
N LEU A 33 0.69 -6.39 6.22
CA LEU A 33 0.96 -5.12 6.91
C LEU A 33 0.01 -4.90 8.11
N TRP A 34 -1.28 -5.23 7.96
CA TRP A 34 -2.24 -5.14 9.07
C TRP A 34 -1.91 -6.12 10.20
N ASN A 35 -1.52 -7.36 9.88
CA ASN A 35 -1.09 -8.33 10.88
C ASN A 35 0.20 -7.90 11.59
N LEU A 36 1.16 -7.32 10.86
CA LEU A 36 2.37 -6.76 11.42
C LEU A 36 2.03 -5.63 12.41
N LEU A 37 1.18 -4.69 12.01
CA LEU A 37 0.75 -3.58 12.86
C LEU A 37 -0.02 -4.06 14.10
N SER A 38 -0.92 -5.05 13.96
CA SER A 38 -1.63 -5.65 15.09
C SER A 38 -0.67 -6.33 16.08
N THR A 39 0.32 -7.06 15.56
CA THR A 39 1.37 -7.69 16.38
C THR A 39 2.22 -6.65 17.10
N LEU A 40 2.65 -5.60 16.39
CA LEU A 40 3.43 -4.51 16.97
C LEU A 40 2.62 -3.76 18.03
N ALA A 41 1.33 -3.51 17.79
CA ALA A 41 0.44 -2.89 18.77
C ALA A 41 0.32 -3.73 20.06
N LYS A 42 0.39 -5.05 19.95
CA LYS A 42 0.33 -5.98 21.09
C LYS A 42 1.66 -6.07 21.86
N GLU A 43 2.77 -6.14 21.14
CA GLU A 43 4.09 -6.39 21.74
C GLU A 43 4.82 -5.11 22.13
N ARG A 44 4.65 -4.04 21.34
CA ARG A 44 5.33 -2.74 21.48
C ARG A 44 4.38 -1.58 21.12
N PRO A 45 3.36 -1.31 21.95
CA PRO A 45 2.32 -0.33 21.64
C PRO A 45 2.85 1.08 21.38
N ASP A 46 3.88 1.53 22.10
CA ASP A 46 4.47 2.86 21.91
C ASP A 46 5.19 2.99 20.56
N ASP A 47 5.85 1.91 20.10
CA ASP A 47 6.49 1.86 18.78
C ASP A 47 5.42 1.90 17.67
N ALA A 48 4.33 1.15 17.82
CA ALA A 48 3.21 1.17 16.89
C ALA A 48 2.56 2.57 16.81
N ALA A 49 2.32 3.20 17.96
CA ALA A 49 1.74 4.53 18.04
C ALA A 49 2.61 5.58 17.35
N SER A 50 3.92 5.57 17.63
CA SER A 50 4.85 6.54 17.08
C SER A 50 5.14 6.33 15.59
N GLN A 51 5.41 5.09 15.15
CA GLN A 51 5.78 4.80 13.76
C GLN A 51 4.61 5.00 12.78
N PHE A 52 3.38 4.68 13.21
CA PHE A 52 2.19 4.80 12.35
C PHE A 52 1.35 6.04 12.65
N SER A 53 1.81 6.91 13.56
CA SER A 53 1.09 8.11 14.02
C SER A 53 -0.34 7.82 14.49
N LEU A 54 -0.50 6.81 15.36
CA LEU A 54 -1.79 6.35 15.87
C LEU A 54 -2.02 6.82 17.31
N GLY A 55 -3.29 7.07 17.64
CA GLY A 55 -3.70 7.25 19.02
C GLY A 55 -3.65 5.93 19.79
N MET A 56 -3.38 5.99 21.10
CA MET A 56 -3.30 4.79 21.95
C MET A 56 -4.59 3.98 21.98
N ASP A 57 -5.75 4.62 21.84
CA ASP A 57 -7.04 3.93 21.76
C ASP A 57 -7.12 3.04 20.50
N THR A 58 -6.65 3.56 19.35
CA THR A 58 -6.58 2.80 18.09
C THR A 58 -5.58 1.64 18.21
N VAL A 59 -4.42 1.87 18.82
CA VAL A 59 -3.39 0.84 19.07
C VAL A 59 -3.95 -0.27 19.95
N GLN A 60 -4.66 0.07 21.03
CA GLN A 60 -5.26 -0.91 21.92
C GLN A 60 -6.29 -1.76 21.17
N LYS A 61 -7.16 -1.16 20.35
CA LYS A 61 -8.11 -1.92 19.51
C LYS A 61 -7.40 -2.85 18.53
N LEU A 62 -6.34 -2.37 17.86
CA LEU A 62 -5.55 -3.18 16.92
C LEU A 62 -4.87 -4.37 17.59
N SER A 63 -4.42 -4.24 18.84
CA SER A 63 -3.81 -5.34 19.60
C SER A 63 -4.80 -6.47 19.96
N LEU A 64 -6.11 -6.17 19.93
CA LEU A 64 -7.20 -7.09 20.22
C LEU A 64 -7.98 -7.51 18.97
N ALA A 65 -7.64 -6.98 17.80
CA ALA A 65 -8.35 -7.23 16.56
C ALA A 65 -8.33 -8.72 16.20
N THR A 66 -9.49 -9.22 15.77
CA THR A 66 -9.65 -10.60 15.30
C THR A 66 -9.13 -10.75 13.86
N PRO A 67 -8.80 -11.97 13.40
CA PRO A 67 -8.38 -12.19 12.02
C PRO A 67 -9.39 -11.66 10.98
N SER A 68 -10.69 -11.87 11.19
CA SER A 68 -11.74 -11.38 10.28
C SER A 68 -11.83 -9.85 10.23
N GLN A 69 -11.51 -9.16 11.33
CA GLN A 69 -11.44 -7.71 11.36
C GLN A 69 -10.21 -7.17 10.60
N LEU A 70 -9.06 -7.86 10.71
CA LEU A 70 -7.87 -7.52 9.93
C LEU A 70 -8.08 -7.78 8.43
N GLU A 71 -8.80 -8.84 8.07
CA GLU A 71 -9.24 -9.09 6.69
C GLU A 71 -10.15 -7.97 6.17
N ALA A 72 -11.10 -7.49 6.98
CA ALA A 72 -11.95 -6.36 6.59
C ALA A 72 -11.17 -5.05 6.42
N LEU A 73 -10.05 -4.89 7.14
CA LEU A 73 -9.13 -3.77 6.96
C LEU A 73 -8.30 -3.91 5.66
N ALA A 74 -8.09 -5.12 5.12
CA ALA A 74 -7.39 -5.32 3.86
C ALA A 74 -8.38 -5.24 2.68
N SER A 75 -8.36 -4.14 1.92
CA SER A 75 -9.38 -3.92 0.88
C SER A 75 -9.11 -4.65 -0.45
N GLY A 76 -7.88 -5.12 -0.67
CA GLY A 76 -7.45 -5.79 -1.92
C GLY A 76 -7.37 -4.91 -3.17
N VAL A 77 -8.04 -3.75 -3.18
CA VAL A 77 -8.02 -2.79 -4.27
C VAL A 77 -6.79 -1.86 -4.20
N LEU A 78 -6.42 -1.43 -2.99
CA LEU A 78 -5.32 -0.51 -2.73
C LEU A 78 -4.56 -0.99 -1.49
N ILE A 79 -3.27 -0.65 -1.41
CA ILE A 79 -2.52 -0.77 -0.17
C ILE A 79 -2.99 0.33 0.80
N SER A 80 -3.32 -0.04 2.02
CA SER A 80 -3.83 0.83 3.09
C SER A 80 -2.79 1.85 3.59
N PHE A 81 -1.53 1.58 3.28
CA PHE A 81 -0.35 2.31 3.71
C PHE A 81 0.31 3.02 2.51
N LYS A 82 0.77 4.25 2.72
CA LYS A 82 1.60 4.98 1.75
C LYS A 82 3.05 4.95 2.21
N LEU A 83 3.94 5.02 1.23
CA LEU A 83 5.34 5.25 1.47
C LEU A 83 5.55 6.66 2.05
N GLU A 84 6.19 6.73 3.21
CA GLU A 84 6.63 8.00 3.82
C GLU A 84 8.05 8.35 3.40
N THR A 85 8.88 7.34 3.09
CA THR A 85 10.22 7.54 2.53
C THR A 85 10.14 8.44 1.30
N ALA A 86 10.91 9.53 1.29
CA ALA A 86 10.86 10.52 0.22
C ALA A 86 11.17 9.89 -1.13
N GLU A 87 10.22 9.98 -2.07
CA GLU A 87 10.32 9.34 -3.39
C GLU A 87 11.58 9.77 -4.15
N GLN A 88 12.02 11.02 -3.99
CA GLN A 88 13.24 11.51 -4.65
C GLN A 88 14.48 10.71 -4.25
N ASN A 89 14.56 10.23 -3.00
CA ASN A 89 15.68 9.39 -2.55
C ASN A 89 15.66 8.06 -3.31
N ILE A 90 14.48 7.48 -3.46
CA ILE A 90 14.27 6.21 -4.17
C ILE A 90 14.57 6.36 -5.65
N ILE A 91 14.04 7.42 -6.28
CA ILE A 91 14.28 7.74 -7.69
C ILE A 91 15.78 7.90 -7.97
N THR A 92 16.48 8.63 -7.10
CA THR A 92 17.93 8.83 -7.22
C THR A 92 18.70 7.51 -7.12
N ARG A 93 18.28 6.61 -6.22
CA ARG A 93 18.91 5.29 -6.05
C ARG A 93 18.66 4.37 -7.24
N LEU A 94 17.42 4.31 -7.74
CA LEU A 94 17.06 3.48 -8.90
C LEU A 94 17.69 3.98 -10.21
N SER A 95 17.94 5.29 -10.32
CA SER A 95 18.59 5.90 -11.47
C SER A 95 20.12 5.80 -11.44
N GLY A 96 20.70 5.39 -10.31
CA GLY A 96 22.13 5.22 -10.15
C GLY A 96 22.67 3.91 -10.74
N ASP A 97 23.98 3.76 -10.74
CA ASP A 97 24.63 2.53 -11.17
C ASP A 97 24.33 1.39 -10.17
N TYR A 98 23.93 0.25 -10.72
CA TYR A 98 23.70 -0.96 -9.93
C TYR A 98 25.03 -1.67 -9.66
N ASP A 99 25.36 -1.88 -8.38
CA ASP A 99 26.51 -2.67 -7.94
C ASP A 99 26.08 -4.11 -7.59
N PRO A 100 26.42 -5.12 -8.41
CA PRO A 100 26.07 -6.51 -8.15
C PRO A 100 26.75 -7.13 -6.92
N VAL A 101 27.81 -6.50 -6.39
CA VAL A 101 28.59 -7.02 -5.25
C VAL A 101 27.87 -6.78 -3.92
N VAL A 102 26.90 -5.87 -3.86
CA VAL A 102 26.22 -5.49 -2.61
C VAL A 102 25.54 -6.67 -1.91
N PHE A 103 24.99 -7.63 -2.66
CA PHE A 103 24.34 -8.83 -2.09
C PHE A 103 25.30 -9.76 -1.33
N ILE A 104 26.61 -9.60 -1.52
CA ILE A 104 27.63 -10.36 -0.76
C ILE A 104 27.80 -9.76 0.64
N ASN A 105 27.51 -8.47 0.81
CA ASN A 105 27.86 -7.70 2.01
C ASN A 105 26.65 -7.23 2.83
N HIS A 106 25.43 -7.36 2.32
CA HIS A 106 24.22 -6.86 2.99
C HIS A 106 23.13 -7.92 3.04
N SER A 107 22.48 -8.06 4.20
CA SER A 107 21.24 -8.82 4.33
C SER A 107 20.10 -8.03 3.69
N VAL A 108 19.38 -8.66 2.77
CA VAL A 108 18.13 -8.10 2.23
C VAL A 108 17.02 -8.41 3.23
N ASP A 109 16.29 -7.38 3.65
CA ASP A 109 15.02 -7.60 4.34
C ASP A 109 14.00 -8.06 3.29
N GLU A 110 13.58 -9.33 3.38
CA GLU A 110 12.65 -9.93 2.42
C GLU A 110 11.27 -9.28 2.48
N PHE A 111 10.87 -8.69 3.60
CA PHE A 111 9.59 -7.99 3.70
C PHE A 111 9.61 -6.70 2.89
N ASP A 112 10.65 -5.89 3.05
CA ASP A 112 10.85 -4.68 2.23
C ASP A 112 11.00 -5.04 0.76
N ALA A 113 11.76 -6.08 0.43
CA ALA A 113 11.89 -6.55 -0.95
C ALA A 113 10.52 -6.96 -1.55
N ALA A 114 9.66 -7.63 -0.78
CA ALA A 114 8.34 -8.06 -1.25
C ALA A 114 7.46 -6.87 -1.67
N TYR A 115 7.50 -5.75 -0.92
CA TYR A 115 6.80 -4.51 -1.30
C TYR A 115 7.23 -4.04 -2.69
N TRP A 116 8.54 -3.91 -2.90
CA TRP A 116 9.09 -3.36 -4.14
C TRP A 116 8.88 -4.27 -5.35
N LEU A 117 8.99 -5.58 -5.16
CA LEU A 117 8.73 -6.57 -6.23
C LEU A 117 7.24 -6.60 -6.60
N LEU A 118 6.34 -6.50 -5.61
CA LEU A 118 4.91 -6.39 -5.88
C LEU A 118 4.59 -5.08 -6.63
N PHE A 119 5.18 -3.97 -6.20
CA PHE A 119 5.01 -2.69 -6.89
C PHE A 119 5.49 -2.76 -8.34
N ASN A 120 6.66 -3.34 -8.60
CA ASN A 120 7.14 -3.57 -9.97
C ASN A 120 6.19 -4.44 -10.79
N ARG A 121 5.63 -5.52 -10.23
CA ARG A 121 4.68 -6.37 -10.94
C ARG A 121 3.45 -5.61 -11.40
N VAL A 122 2.86 -4.78 -10.53
CA VAL A 122 1.68 -3.98 -10.86
C VAL A 122 2.06 -2.87 -11.86
N ALA A 123 3.16 -2.15 -11.60
CA ALA A 123 3.60 -1.03 -12.44
C ALA A 123 4.05 -1.46 -13.84
N SER A 124 4.62 -2.66 -13.99
CA SER A 124 5.02 -3.21 -15.29
C SER A 124 3.83 -3.50 -16.20
N ARG A 125 2.63 -3.69 -15.63
CA ARG A 125 1.38 -3.86 -16.37
C ARG A 125 0.72 -2.52 -16.67
N ASP A 126 0.56 -1.70 -15.64
CA ASP A 126 -0.04 -0.37 -15.73
C ASP A 126 0.55 0.58 -14.66
N PRO A 127 1.46 1.50 -15.04
CA PRO A 127 2.02 2.48 -14.13
C PRO A 127 1.00 3.46 -13.53
N GLU A 128 -0.09 3.79 -14.25
CA GLU A 128 -1.13 4.68 -13.73
C GLU A 128 -1.95 3.99 -12.65
N MET A 129 -2.28 2.71 -12.85
CA MET A 129 -2.92 1.90 -11.82
C MET A 129 -2.01 1.74 -10.60
N ALA A 130 -0.73 1.41 -10.82
CA ALA A 130 0.23 1.22 -9.73
C ALA A 130 0.41 2.48 -8.88
N LYS A 131 0.40 3.67 -9.51
CA LYS A 131 0.41 4.95 -8.81
C LYS A 131 -0.69 5.04 -7.76
N GLU A 132 -1.92 4.65 -8.11
CA GLU A 132 -3.07 4.68 -7.20
C GLU A 132 -2.98 3.57 -6.15
N VAL A 133 -2.68 2.33 -6.56
CA VAL A 133 -2.54 1.17 -5.66
C VAL A 133 -1.49 1.42 -4.58
N PHE A 134 -0.34 1.99 -4.95
CA PHE A 134 0.80 2.27 -4.06
C PHE A 134 0.83 3.69 -3.49
N GLY A 135 -0.04 4.59 -3.96
CA GLY A 135 -0.20 5.93 -3.41
C GLY A 135 1.07 6.77 -3.56
N VAL A 136 1.71 6.64 -4.71
CA VAL A 136 3.01 7.23 -5.04
C VAL A 136 2.89 8.15 -6.26
N SER A 137 3.96 8.79 -6.70
CA SER A 137 3.97 9.52 -7.97
C SER A 137 4.00 8.59 -9.19
N ARG A 138 3.51 9.12 -10.32
CA ARG A 138 3.62 8.45 -11.63
C ARG A 138 5.07 8.22 -12.02
N GLU A 139 5.95 9.18 -11.74
CA GLU A 139 7.38 9.09 -12.05
C GLU A 139 8.01 7.89 -11.36
N LEU A 140 7.74 7.71 -10.06
CA LEU A 140 8.25 6.55 -9.32
C LEU A 140 7.68 5.24 -9.87
N ALA A 141 6.38 5.20 -10.19
CA ALA A 141 5.75 4.01 -10.78
C ALA A 141 6.39 3.62 -12.12
N GLU A 142 6.62 4.58 -13.02
CA GLU A 142 7.27 4.34 -14.31
C GLU A 142 8.72 3.88 -14.17
N LEU A 143 9.45 4.39 -13.17
CA LEU A 143 10.82 3.99 -12.91
C LEU A 143 10.88 2.56 -12.33
N VAL A 144 10.03 2.27 -11.35
CA VAL A 144 9.91 0.95 -10.73
C VAL A 144 9.48 -0.09 -11.76
N ALA A 145 8.56 0.23 -12.68
CA ALA A 145 8.16 -0.66 -13.78
C ALA A 145 9.32 -1.10 -14.67
N LYS A 146 10.38 -0.30 -14.80
CA LYS A 146 11.55 -0.58 -15.64
C LYS A 146 12.70 -1.22 -14.86
N ALA A 147 12.65 -1.21 -13.53
CA ALA A 147 13.70 -1.76 -12.70
C ALA A 147 13.66 -3.30 -12.73
N THR A 148 14.84 -3.90 -12.63
CA THR A 148 14.97 -5.36 -12.47
C THR A 148 14.79 -5.77 -11.01
N ASP A 149 14.41 -7.02 -10.76
CA ASP A 149 14.29 -7.61 -9.41
C ASP A 149 15.56 -7.38 -8.57
N SER A 150 16.74 -7.47 -9.21
CA SER A 150 18.02 -7.24 -8.54
C SER A 150 18.22 -5.78 -8.13
N GLN A 151 17.84 -4.82 -8.96
CA GLN A 151 17.89 -3.40 -8.60
C GLN A 151 16.92 -3.07 -7.46
N LEU A 152 15.73 -3.68 -7.46
CA LEU A 152 14.71 -3.47 -6.43
C LEU A 152 15.14 -4.05 -5.08
N ARG A 153 15.68 -5.27 -5.07
CA ARG A 153 16.25 -5.89 -3.86
C ARG A 153 17.48 -5.14 -3.34
N HIS A 154 18.30 -4.58 -4.24
CA HIS A 154 19.42 -3.73 -3.86
C HIS A 154 18.94 -2.43 -3.19
N MET A 155 17.94 -1.78 -3.79
CA MET A 155 17.34 -0.58 -3.24
C MET A 155 16.68 -0.85 -1.88
N SER A 156 15.98 -1.97 -1.70
CA SER A 156 15.37 -2.34 -0.42
C SER A 156 16.41 -2.54 0.69
N GLY A 157 17.60 -3.06 0.35
CA GLY A 157 18.70 -3.20 1.32
C GLY A 157 19.46 -1.90 1.65
N THR A 158 19.27 -0.83 0.86
CA THR A 158 20.03 0.43 0.99
C THR A 158 19.17 1.64 1.33
N THR A 159 17.85 1.47 1.33
CA THR A 159 16.86 2.52 1.63
C THR A 159 15.86 1.96 2.61
N VAL A 160 15.71 2.62 3.76
CA VAL A 160 14.71 2.21 4.75
C VAL A 160 13.31 2.54 4.22
N THR A 161 12.43 1.53 4.20
CA THR A 161 11.05 1.68 3.75
C THR A 161 10.17 2.01 4.96
N HIS A 162 9.67 3.24 5.02
CA HIS A 162 8.72 3.66 6.07
C HIS A 162 7.32 3.82 5.50
N PHE A 163 6.33 3.39 6.28
CA PHE A 163 4.92 3.40 5.90
C PHE A 163 4.08 4.20 6.88
N THR A 164 3.11 4.93 6.35
CA THR A 164 2.06 5.60 7.15
C THR A 164 0.69 5.30 6.57
N LEU A 165 -0.37 5.48 7.35
CA LEU A 165 -1.73 5.27 6.85
C LEU A 165 -2.12 6.28 5.77
N ARG A 166 -2.90 5.83 4.78
CA ARG A 166 -3.45 6.72 3.74
C ARG A 166 -4.74 7.43 4.13
N PHE A 167 -5.35 7.00 5.23
CA PHE A 167 -6.65 7.46 5.69
C PHE A 167 -6.62 7.76 7.19
N ALA A 168 -7.69 8.35 7.73
CA ALA A 168 -7.76 8.70 9.14
C ALA A 168 -7.73 7.46 10.05
N PRO A 169 -6.88 7.42 11.11
CA PRO A 169 -6.88 6.33 12.09
C PRO A 169 -8.26 6.04 12.70
N SER A 170 -9.12 7.04 12.83
CA SER A 170 -10.49 6.87 13.36
C SER A 170 -11.34 5.88 12.54
N ILE A 171 -11.03 5.67 11.26
CA ILE A 171 -11.74 4.69 10.43
C ILE A 171 -11.40 3.26 10.84
N ILE A 172 -10.18 3.02 11.34
CA ILE A 172 -9.80 1.71 11.89
C ILE A 172 -10.76 1.38 13.02
N GLU A 173 -10.98 2.33 13.93
CA GLU A 173 -11.88 2.14 15.06
C GLU A 173 -13.32 1.86 14.64
N GLU A 174 -13.78 2.48 13.55
CA GLU A 174 -15.09 2.26 12.95
C GLU A 174 -15.26 0.87 12.31
N ILE A 175 -14.16 0.26 11.84
CA ILE A 175 -14.13 -1.08 11.23
C ILE A 175 -13.97 -2.17 12.30
N LEU A 176 -13.20 -1.87 13.35
CA LEU A 176 -12.97 -2.77 14.48
C LEU A 176 -14.10 -2.75 15.52
N ASP A 177 -15.18 -2.00 15.29
CA ASP A 177 -16.31 -1.94 16.22
C ASP A 177 -17.20 -3.20 16.11
N ASP A 178 -17.09 -4.09 17.11
CA ASP A 178 -17.87 -5.33 17.21
C ASP A 178 -19.38 -5.11 17.26
N SER A 179 -19.85 -3.90 17.63
CA SER A 179 -21.28 -3.58 17.67
C SER A 179 -21.88 -3.29 16.29
N ARG A 180 -21.03 -3.19 15.25
CA ARG A 180 -21.43 -2.78 13.90
C ARG A 180 -21.73 -4.00 13.03
N GLU A 181 -22.98 -4.12 12.61
CA GLU A 181 -23.42 -5.21 11.72
C GLU A 181 -23.02 -5.00 10.24
N GLU A 182 -22.80 -3.74 9.81
CA GLU A 182 -22.47 -3.42 8.41
C GLU A 182 -21.17 -2.61 8.28
N LEU A 183 -20.19 -3.19 7.57
CA LEU A 183 -18.87 -2.61 7.32
C LEU A 183 -18.76 -1.87 5.98
N THR A 184 -19.80 -1.89 5.14
CA THR A 184 -19.78 -1.29 3.80
C THR A 184 -19.38 0.18 3.83
N HIS A 185 -20.03 0.97 4.70
CA HIS A 185 -19.78 2.41 4.79
C HIS A 185 -18.35 2.77 5.24
N PRO A 186 -17.81 2.24 6.36
CA PRO A 186 -16.45 2.57 6.77
C PRO A 186 -15.39 2.07 5.79
N VAL A 187 -15.60 0.93 5.12
CA VAL A 187 -14.70 0.42 4.07
C VAL A 187 -14.70 1.35 2.85
N LEU A 188 -15.87 1.83 2.40
CA LEU A 188 -15.94 2.82 1.31
C LEU A 188 -15.26 4.14 1.68
N LYS A 189 -15.47 4.61 2.93
CA LYS A 189 -14.81 5.80 3.47
C LYS A 189 -13.28 5.65 3.48
N LYS A 190 -12.78 4.49 3.89
CA LYS A 190 -11.36 4.12 3.84
C LYS A 190 -10.83 4.25 2.40
N LEU A 191 -11.45 3.58 1.44
CA LEU A 191 -11.04 3.59 0.03
C LEU A 191 -11.01 5.01 -0.54
N GLN A 192 -12.06 5.79 -0.30
CA GLN A 192 -12.16 7.17 -0.77
C GLN A 192 -11.02 8.04 -0.23
N GLN A 193 -10.70 7.94 1.07
CA GLN A 193 -9.61 8.72 1.66
C GLN A 193 -8.24 8.26 1.15
N SER A 194 -8.05 6.96 0.96
CA SER A 194 -6.81 6.39 0.43
C SER A 194 -6.47 6.88 -0.98
N LEU A 195 -7.47 7.05 -1.85
CA LEU A 195 -7.30 7.57 -3.20
C LEU A 195 -7.03 9.08 -3.24
N GLN A 196 -7.61 9.84 -2.31
CA GLN A 196 -7.48 11.30 -2.31
C GLN A 196 -6.09 11.79 -1.86
N GLY A 197 -5.22 10.91 -1.36
CA GLY A 197 -3.88 11.26 -0.86
C GLY A 197 -3.88 12.22 0.33
N ARG A 198 -5.05 12.51 0.92
CA ARG A 198 -5.25 13.48 1.99
C ARG A 198 -5.15 12.83 3.37
N GLY A 199 -4.00 12.25 3.66
CA GLY A 199 -3.58 11.95 5.04
C GLY A 199 -3.12 13.20 5.81
N ARG A 200 -3.72 14.38 5.56
CA ARG A 200 -3.44 15.62 6.31
C ARG A 200 -4.66 15.96 7.14
N TRP A 201 -4.69 15.45 8.36
CA TRP A 201 -5.67 15.82 9.37
C TRP A 201 -5.09 16.97 10.20
N ARG A 202 -5.77 18.12 10.15
CA ARG A 202 -5.67 19.20 11.14
C ARG A 202 -6.91 19.12 12.02
#